data_AF-A0A1I2IBT4-F1
#
_entry.id   AF-A0A1I2IBT4-F1
#
_cell.length_a   1.000
_cell.length_b   1.000
_cell.length_c   1.000
_cell.angle_alpha   90.00
_cell.angle_beta   90.00
_cell.angle_gamma   90.00
#
_symmetry.space_group_name_H-M   'P 1'
#
loop_
_entity.id
_entity.type
_entity.pdbx_description
1 polymer ?
#
loop_
_entity_poly.entity_id
_entity_poly.type
_entity_poly.pdbx_seq_one_letter_code
_entity_poly.pdbx_strand_id
1 'polypeptide(L)'
;MLFRETNEEWVAGIAAGASVAQSKLQILLHRLHQIEQPDWNLAESGAFAAFEQIKKHLEGSYRENLRIERLAKEYSISASYLRKLFLKYTGMGPKEYLNHLRNQQACGYLRFTDYKKAFSIVLLCRI
;
A
#
# COMPACT_ATOMS: atom_id res chain seq x y z
N MET A 1 27.14 17.24 -0.99
CA MET A 1 27.81 18.53 -1.31
C MET A 1 26.96 19.37 -2.25
N LEU A 2 26.48 18.82 -3.38
CA LEU A 2 25.63 19.51 -4.36
C LEU A 2 24.42 20.28 -3.78
N PHE A 3 23.71 19.70 -2.81
CA PHE A 3 22.47 20.27 -2.30
C PHE A 3 22.67 21.63 -1.60
N ARG A 4 23.85 21.83 -0.99
CA ARG A 4 24.16 23.04 -0.23
C ARG A 4 24.55 24.19 -1.18
N GLU A 5 25.30 23.88 -2.22
CA GLU A 5 25.70 24.82 -3.29
C GLU A 5 24.47 25.31 -4.07
N THR A 6 23.52 24.42 -4.38
CA THR A 6 22.27 24.80 -5.06
C THR A 6 21.33 25.64 -4.19
N ASN A 7 21.41 25.54 -2.87
CA ASN A 7 20.59 26.33 -1.96
C ASN A 7 21.15 27.75 -1.76
N GLU A 8 22.46 27.93 -1.89
CA GLU A 8 23.12 29.24 -1.80
C GLU A 8 22.94 30.08 -3.08
N GLU A 9 22.94 29.45 -4.26
CA GLU A 9 22.59 30.12 -5.53
C GLU A 9 21.15 30.65 -5.55
N TRP A 10 20.25 30.07 -4.74
CA TRP A 10 18.84 30.46 -4.68
C TRP A 10 18.58 31.73 -3.85
N VAL A 11 19.44 32.02 -2.87
CA VAL A 11 19.28 33.17 -1.96
C VAL A 11 19.85 34.47 -2.57
N ALA A 12 20.78 34.37 -3.51
CA ALA A 12 21.50 35.52 -4.08
C ALA A 12 20.97 35.99 -5.45
N GLY A 13 19.77 36.55 -5.51
CA GLY A 13 19.35 37.41 -6.64
C GLY A 13 18.17 36.88 -7.47
N ILE A 14 16.98 37.38 -7.12
CA ILE A 14 15.65 36.91 -7.52
C ILE A 14 15.30 37.09 -9.02
N ALA A 15 16.18 37.64 -9.87
CA ALA A 15 15.86 37.85 -11.29
C ALA A 15 16.57 36.90 -12.29
N ALA A 16 17.82 36.51 -12.04
CA ALA A 16 18.60 35.67 -12.98
C ALA A 16 18.68 34.18 -12.56
N GLY A 17 18.57 33.89 -11.27
CA GLY A 17 18.58 32.52 -10.75
C GLY A 17 17.34 31.71 -11.10
N ALA A 18 16.21 32.38 -11.37
CA ALA A 18 14.94 31.72 -11.68
C ALA A 18 14.99 30.91 -12.98
N SER A 19 15.62 31.41 -14.05
CA SER A 19 15.63 30.74 -15.37
C SER A 19 16.56 29.52 -15.41
N VAL A 20 17.72 29.60 -14.74
CA VAL A 20 18.69 28.49 -14.63
C VAL A 20 18.20 27.44 -13.63
N ALA A 21 17.60 27.85 -12.51
CA ALA A 21 16.99 26.93 -11.56
C ALA A 21 15.77 26.23 -12.17
N GLN A 22 14.96 26.91 -12.97
CA GLN A 22 13.77 26.32 -13.61
C GLN A 22 14.15 25.28 -14.66
N SER A 23 15.19 25.54 -15.46
CA SER A 23 15.69 24.56 -16.45
C SER A 23 16.33 23.34 -15.78
N LYS A 24 17.13 23.54 -14.72
CA LYS A 24 17.63 22.44 -13.88
C LYS A 24 16.50 21.66 -13.20
N LEU A 25 15.49 22.36 -12.67
CA LEU A 25 14.29 21.76 -12.04
C LEU A 25 13.47 20.98 -13.05
N GLN A 26 13.27 21.50 -14.27
CA GLN A 26 12.55 20.77 -15.34
C GLN A 26 13.28 19.50 -15.75
N ILE A 27 14.61 19.54 -15.86
CA ILE A 27 15.41 18.35 -16.14
C ILE A 27 15.29 17.34 -14.99
N LEU A 28 15.32 17.79 -13.74
CA LEU A 28 15.14 16.92 -12.57
C LEU A 28 13.72 16.33 -12.51
N LEU A 29 12.68 17.12 -12.73
CA LEU A 29 11.30 16.67 -12.80
C LEU A 29 11.08 15.67 -13.94
N HIS A 30 11.66 15.93 -15.11
CA HIS A 30 11.63 15.00 -16.24
C HIS A 30 12.33 13.68 -15.91
N ARG A 31 13.50 13.74 -15.25
CA ARG A 31 14.22 12.55 -14.78
C ARG A 31 13.47 11.81 -13.67
N LEU A 32 12.79 12.51 -12.77
CA LEU A 32 11.94 11.92 -11.71
C LEU A 32 10.70 11.22 -12.28
N HIS A 33 10.09 11.77 -13.33
CA HIS A 33 8.99 11.12 -14.04
C HIS A 33 9.47 9.88 -14.82
N GLN A 34 10.74 9.85 -15.27
CA GLN A 34 11.37 8.67 -15.87
C GLN A 34 11.83 7.63 -14.84
N ILE A 35 11.93 7.98 -13.56
CA ILE A 35 12.18 7.05 -12.44
C ILE A 35 10.92 6.24 -12.09
N GLU A 36 9.79 6.51 -12.73
CA GLU A 36 8.54 5.76 -12.57
C GLU A 36 8.49 4.46 -13.41
N GLN A 37 9.62 4.04 -13.99
CA GLN A 37 9.80 2.62 -14.29
C GLN A 37 10.72 2.04 -13.24
N PRO A 38 10.14 1.59 -12.11
CA PRO A 38 10.95 0.90 -11.15
C PRO A 38 11.43 -0.40 -11.79
N ASP A 39 12.74 -0.53 -11.90
CA ASP A 39 13.41 -1.82 -12.04
C ASP A 39 13.23 -2.60 -10.72
N TRP A 40 11.97 -2.92 -10.39
CA TRP A 40 11.68 -3.91 -9.37
C TRP A 40 12.01 -5.23 -10.02
N ASN A 41 13.12 -5.84 -9.60
CA ASN A 41 13.44 -7.27 -9.73
C ASN A 41 12.23 -8.05 -10.26
N LEU A 42 12.29 -8.65 -11.45
CA LEU A 42 11.11 -9.28 -12.09
C LEU A 42 10.35 -10.25 -11.15
N ALA A 43 11.08 -10.89 -10.22
CA ALA A 43 10.54 -11.70 -9.14
C ALA A 43 9.79 -10.91 -8.04
N GLU A 44 10.25 -9.70 -7.71
CA GLU A 44 9.58 -8.75 -6.83
C GLU A 44 8.33 -8.13 -7.48
N SER A 45 8.36 -7.88 -8.78
CA SER A 45 7.17 -7.48 -9.56
C SER A 45 6.11 -8.60 -9.53
N GLY A 46 6.51 -9.86 -9.74
CA GLY A 46 5.61 -11.01 -9.62
C GLY A 46 5.08 -11.23 -8.20
N ALA A 47 5.94 -11.07 -7.18
CA ALA A 47 5.55 -11.17 -5.78
C ALA A 47 4.54 -10.09 -5.38
N PHE A 48 4.74 -8.85 -5.85
CA PHE A 48 3.83 -7.75 -5.61
C PHE A 48 2.49 -7.95 -6.34
N ALA A 49 2.52 -8.38 -7.61
CA ALA A 49 1.30 -8.70 -8.35
C ALA A 49 0.48 -9.82 -7.68
N ALA A 50 1.14 -10.89 -7.20
CA ALA A 50 0.49 -11.94 -6.44
C ALA A 50 -0.11 -11.41 -5.13
N PHE A 51 0.64 -10.57 -4.40
CA PHE A 51 0.15 -9.92 -3.20
C PHE A 51 -1.10 -9.07 -3.46
N GLU A 52 -1.08 -8.21 -4.49
CA GLU A 52 -2.21 -7.35 -4.85
C GLU A 52 -3.47 -8.14 -5.23
N GLN A 53 -3.31 -9.23 -5.99
CA GLN A 53 -4.43 -10.11 -6.33
C GLN A 53 -5.06 -10.74 -5.09
N ILE A 54 -4.23 -11.28 -4.19
CA ILE A 54 -4.69 -11.90 -2.95
C ILE A 54 -5.35 -10.86 -2.04
N LYS A 55 -4.75 -9.66 -1.91
CA LYS A 55 -5.31 -8.54 -1.14
C LYS A 55 -6.68 -8.15 -1.66
N LYS A 56 -6.84 -7.97 -2.97
CA LYS A 56 -8.12 -7.63 -3.60
C LYS A 56 -9.18 -8.70 -3.34
N HIS A 57 -8.80 -9.97 -3.38
CA HIS A 57 -9.70 -11.06 -3.03
C HIS A 57 -10.16 -10.97 -1.57
N LEU A 58 -9.24 -10.73 -0.62
CA LEU A 58 -9.58 -10.55 0.79
C LEU A 58 -10.50 -9.34 1.02
N GLU A 59 -10.27 -8.26 0.30
CA GLU A 59 -11.11 -7.07 0.36
C GLU A 59 -12.54 -7.34 -0.15
N GLY A 60 -12.70 -8.22 -1.13
CA GLY A 60 -14.01 -8.65 -1.65
C GLY A 60 -14.71 -9.70 -0.78
N SER A 61 -13.97 -10.58 -0.10
CA SER A 61 -14.50 -11.71 0.67
C SER A 61 -14.32 -11.56 2.20
N TYR A 62 -14.13 -10.34 2.70
CA TYR A 62 -13.72 -10.10 4.10
C TYR A 62 -14.66 -10.67 5.18
N ARG A 63 -15.91 -10.97 4.82
CA ARG A 63 -16.92 -11.56 5.71
C ARG A 63 -16.73 -13.07 5.90
N GLU A 64 -16.00 -13.72 5.02
CA GLU A 64 -15.76 -15.16 5.08
C GLU A 64 -14.60 -15.51 6.02
N ASN A 65 -14.62 -16.74 6.54
CA ASN A 65 -13.51 -17.26 7.32
C ASN A 65 -12.33 -17.60 6.42
N LEU A 66 -11.22 -16.90 6.66
CA LEU A 66 -9.94 -17.14 6.02
C LEU A 66 -9.37 -18.49 6.45
N ARG A 67 -9.22 -19.38 5.48
CA ARG A 67 -8.35 -20.55 5.61
C ARG A 67 -7.10 -20.27 4.78
N ILE A 68 -6.00 -19.93 5.45
CA ILE A 68 -4.73 -19.58 4.82
C ILE A 68 -4.28 -20.65 3.83
N GLU A 69 -4.48 -21.91 4.19
CA GLU A 69 -4.10 -23.09 3.41
C GLU A 69 -4.92 -23.19 2.11
N ARG A 70 -6.20 -22.82 2.17
CA ARG A 70 -7.09 -22.80 1.01
C ARG A 70 -6.70 -21.68 0.05
N LEU A 71 -6.47 -20.48 0.59
CA LEU A 71 -6.07 -19.32 -0.18
C LEU A 71 -4.70 -19.53 -0.83
N ALA A 72 -3.76 -20.11 -0.08
CA ALA A 72 -2.45 -20.49 -0.60
C ALA A 72 -2.58 -21.48 -1.77
N LYS A 73 -3.44 -22.50 -1.64
CA LYS A 73 -3.71 -23.48 -2.70
C LYS A 73 -4.35 -22.86 -3.94
N GLU A 74 -5.30 -21.95 -3.78
CA GLU A 74 -5.98 -21.25 -4.88
C GLU A 74 -5.01 -20.44 -5.73
N TYR A 75 -4.05 -19.76 -5.09
CA TYR A 75 -3.03 -18.96 -5.77
C TYR A 75 -1.73 -19.75 -6.05
N SER A 76 -1.75 -21.07 -5.87
CA SER A 76 -0.60 -21.96 -6.11
C SER A 76 0.69 -21.53 -5.38
N ILE A 77 0.57 -20.94 -4.20
CA ILE A 77 1.69 -20.55 -3.34
C ILE A 77 1.69 -21.32 -2.03
N SER A 78 2.84 -21.37 -1.36
CA SER A 78 2.87 -21.96 -0.02
C SER A 78 2.25 -21.03 1.02
N ALA A 79 1.62 -21.59 2.05
CA ALA A 79 1.06 -20.83 3.17
C ALA A 79 2.14 -19.98 3.90
N SER A 80 3.38 -20.47 3.95
CA SER A 80 4.51 -19.74 4.51
C SER A 80 4.91 -18.54 3.63
N TYR A 81 4.89 -18.70 2.30
CA TYR A 81 5.16 -17.60 1.38
C TYR A 81 4.05 -16.54 1.43
N LEU A 82 2.78 -16.96 1.50
CA LEU A 82 1.66 -16.04 1.67
C LEU A 82 1.80 -15.19 2.95
N ARG A 83 2.19 -15.80 4.08
CA ARG A 83 2.47 -15.05 5.32
C ARG A 83 3.62 -14.05 5.14
N LYS A 84 4.71 -14.47 4.51
CA LYS A 84 5.86 -13.58 4.24
C LYS A 84 5.50 -12.41 3.32
N LEU A 85 4.70 -12.65 2.29
CA LEU A 85 4.20 -11.61 1.38
C LEU A 85 3.42 -10.54 2.14
N PHE A 86 2.45 -10.95 2.97
CA PHE A 86 1.65 -10.01 3.75
C PHE A 86 2.50 -9.24 4.78
N LEU A 87 3.41 -9.92 5.48
CA LEU A 87 4.34 -9.24 6.39
C LEU A 87 5.22 -8.23 5.64
N LYS A 88 5.70 -8.57 4.44
CA LYS A 88 6.54 -7.68 3.62
C LYS A 88 5.81 -6.41 3.19
N TYR A 89 4.58 -6.53 2.67
CA TYR A 89 3.88 -5.40 2.06
C TYR A 89 2.93 -4.65 3.00
N THR A 90 2.42 -5.29 4.06
CA THR A 90 1.46 -4.68 5.00
C THR A 90 2.00 -4.55 6.43
N GLY A 91 3.13 -5.19 6.73
CA GLY A 91 3.68 -5.26 8.10
C GLY A 91 2.93 -6.20 9.04
N MET A 92 1.86 -6.87 8.59
CA MET A 92 1.03 -7.75 9.41
C MET A 92 0.71 -9.06 8.71
N GLY A 93 0.30 -10.06 9.48
CA GLY A 93 -0.10 -11.36 8.93
C GLY A 93 -1.43 -11.26 8.16
N PRO A 94 -1.73 -12.20 7.25
CA PRO A 94 -2.97 -12.17 6.46
C PRO A 94 -4.24 -12.26 7.32
N LYS A 95 -4.19 -12.99 8.44
CA LYS A 95 -5.30 -13.06 9.40
C LYS A 95 -5.51 -11.74 10.14
N GLU A 96 -4.42 -11.08 10.53
CA GLU A 96 -4.46 -9.78 11.19
C GLU A 96 -4.96 -8.70 10.23
N TYR A 97 -4.50 -8.74 8.99
CA TYR A 97 -4.97 -7.86 7.91
C TYR A 97 -6.49 -7.97 7.71
N LEU A 98 -7.02 -9.20 7.65
CA LEU A 98 -8.45 -9.44 7.55
C LEU A 98 -9.22 -8.89 8.76
N ASN A 99 -8.70 -9.10 9.97
CA ASN A 99 -9.31 -8.56 11.18
C ASN A 99 -9.30 -7.03 11.18
N HIS A 100 -8.21 -6.42 10.72
CA HIS A 100 -8.10 -4.98 10.55
C HIS A 100 -9.16 -4.46 9.58
N LEU A 101 -9.33 -5.12 8.43
CA LEU A 101 -10.34 -4.77 7.45
C LEU A 101 -11.77 -4.88 8.02
N ARG A 102 -12.08 -5.96 8.75
CA ARG A 102 -13.37 -6.13 9.43
C ARG A 102 -13.63 -5.02 10.45
N ASN A 103 -12.62 -4.62 11.22
CA ASN A 103 -12.72 -3.53 12.18
C ASN A 103 -12.95 -2.18 11.49
N GLN A 104 -12.22 -1.88 10.42
CA GLN A 104 -12.45 -0.66 9.64
C GLN A 104 -13.88 -0.58 9.10
N GLN A 105 -14.40 -1.69 8.57
CA GLN A 105 -15.77 -1.77 8.11
C GLN A 105 -16.77 -1.57 9.26
N ALA A 106 -16.58 -2.24 10.40
CA ALA A 106 -17.43 -2.09 11.58
C ALA A 106 -17.46 -0.64 12.08
N CYS A 107 -16.30 0.01 12.20
CA CYS A 107 -16.20 1.43 12.56
C CYS A 107 -16.89 2.34 11.54
N GLY A 108 -16.78 2.03 10.24
CA GLY A 108 -17.53 2.69 9.18
C GLY A 108 -19.04 2.58 9.41
N TYR A 109 -19.57 1.37 9.62
CA TYR A 109 -20.99 1.17 9.89
C TYR A 109 -21.46 1.90 11.16
N LEU A 110 -20.67 1.92 12.23
CA LEU A 110 -20.99 2.66 13.45
C LEU A 110 -21.07 4.17 13.22
N ARG A 111 -20.26 4.72 12.31
CA ARG A 111 -20.25 6.14 11.99
C ARG A 111 -21.43 6.56 11.11
N PHE A 112 -22.00 5.63 10.34
CA PHE A 112 -23.02 5.92 9.33
C PHE A 112 -24.41 5.31 9.61
N THR A 113 -24.59 4.53 10.68
CA THR A 113 -25.89 3.93 11.01
C THR A 113 -26.32 4.19 12.45
N ASP A 114 -27.59 4.59 12.58
CA ASP A 114 -28.34 4.66 13.83
C ASP A 114 -28.30 3.30 14.55
N TYR A 115 -28.09 3.35 15.86
CA TYR A 115 -27.65 2.29 16.79
C TYR A 115 -28.41 0.95 16.80
N LYS A 116 -29.42 0.73 15.95
CA LYS A 116 -30.24 -0.48 15.92
C LYS A 116 -29.69 -1.66 15.09
N LYS A 117 -28.65 -1.46 14.27
CA LYS A 117 -28.00 -2.56 13.49
C LYS A 117 -26.63 -3.00 14.03
N ALA A 118 -26.04 -2.22 14.93
CA ALA A 118 -24.72 -2.47 15.52
C ALA A 118 -24.64 -3.79 16.32
N PHE A 119 -25.74 -4.23 16.93
CA PHE A 119 -25.77 -5.43 17.78
C PHE A 119 -25.56 -6.74 16.99
N SER A 120 -25.92 -6.79 15.71
CA SER A 120 -25.70 -8.00 14.88
C SER A 120 -24.25 -8.17 14.42
N ILE A 121 -23.47 -7.09 14.36
CA ILE A 121 -22.12 -7.06 13.77
C ILE A 121 -21.06 -7.52 14.78
N VAL A 122 -21.29 -7.34 16.08
CA VAL A 122 -20.41 -7.88 17.14
C VAL A 122 -20.33 -9.41 17.06
N LEU A 123 -21.36 -10.08 16.52
CA LEU A 123 -21.36 -11.54 16.31
C LEU A 123 -20.45 -11.97 15.14
N LEU A 124 -20.13 -11.08 14.18
CA LEU A 124 -19.18 -11.35 13.08
C LEU A 124 -17.70 -11.21 13.51
N CYS A 125 -17.42 -10.52 14.62
CA CYS A 125 -16.07 -10.37 15.17
C CYS A 125 -15.59 -11.58 16.00
N ARG A 126 -16.37 -12.67 16.11
CA ARG A 126 -16.06 -13.79 17.01
C ARG A 126 -15.69 -15.07 16.26
N ILE A 127 -14.49 -15.11 15.66
CA ILE A 127 -13.74 -16.34 15.28
C ILE A 127 -12.22 -16.09 15.38
#